data_AF-A0A1A8SBH7-F1
#
_entry.id   AF-A0A1A8SBH7-F1
#
_cell.length_a   1.000
_cell.length_b   1.000
_cell.length_c   1.000
_cell.angle_alpha   90.00
_cell.angle_beta   90.00
_cell.angle_gamma   90.00
#
_symmetry.space_group_name_H-M   'P 1'
#
loop_
_entity.id
_entity.type
_entity.pdbx_description
1 polymer ?
#
loop_
_entity_poly.entity_id
_entity_poly.type
_entity_poly.pdbx_seq_one_letter_code
_entity_poly.pdbx_strand_id
1 'polypeptide(L)'
;SSLHLLQWEEESLDWWSKFYASIGDKSKYGTYLERGFDTLKVYDQELEKVEDFKGLSDFCQTFKLYRGKSQDEGDDPSVVGEFKGMFKIYPLPDDPSAPAPPRQFRKLPPNGTEECLVRVYVIQAQGLQPKDANGKCDPYVKITLGKKTISDHENYVPCT
;
A
#
# COMPACT_ATOMS: atom_id res chain seq x y z
N SER A 1 38.73 21.18 -13.19
CA SER A 1 38.88 19.72 -13.11
C SER A 1 38.29 19.07 -11.86
N SER A 2 38.41 19.60 -10.63
CA SER A 2 37.85 18.93 -9.43
C SER A 2 36.32 19.08 -9.24
N LEU A 3 35.74 20.21 -9.66
CA LEU A 3 34.28 20.45 -9.57
C LEU A 3 33.46 19.57 -10.52
N HIS A 4 34.05 19.20 -11.67
CA HIS A 4 33.35 18.38 -12.66
C HIS A 4 33.30 16.90 -12.25
N LEU A 5 34.31 16.41 -11.55
CA LEU A 5 34.34 15.06 -10.97
C LEU A 5 33.32 14.89 -9.83
N LEU A 6 33.17 15.92 -8.97
CA LEU A 6 32.14 15.92 -7.91
C LEU A 6 30.73 15.92 -8.50
N GLN A 7 30.48 16.71 -9.56
CA GLN A 7 29.20 16.71 -10.28
C GLN A 7 28.88 15.35 -10.91
N TRP A 8 29.87 14.66 -11.51
CA TRP A 8 29.69 13.34 -12.11
C TRP A 8 29.49 12.23 -11.05
N GLU A 9 30.15 12.32 -9.90
CA GLU A 9 29.93 11.37 -8.80
C GLU A 9 28.57 11.56 -8.12
N GLU A 10 28.09 12.80 -8.00
CA GLU A 10 26.73 13.09 -7.51
C GLU A 10 25.66 12.68 -8.54
N GLU A 11 25.96 12.74 -9.84
CA GLU A 11 25.15 12.17 -10.93
C GLU A 11 25.09 10.62 -10.91
N SER A 12 25.99 9.94 -10.20
CA SER A 12 26.03 8.47 -10.16
C SER A 12 25.12 7.83 -9.09
N LEU A 13 24.62 8.64 -8.14
CA LEU A 13 23.82 8.15 -7.01
C LEU A 13 22.37 8.58 -7.17
N ASP A 14 21.57 7.68 -7.71
CA ASP A 14 20.15 7.87 -7.99
C ASP A 14 19.26 7.04 -7.05
N TRP A 15 17.96 7.06 -7.31
CA TRP A 15 17.00 6.23 -6.57
C TRP A 15 17.33 4.74 -6.66
N TRP A 16 17.89 4.27 -7.78
CA TRP A 16 18.31 2.88 -7.94
C TRP A 16 19.46 2.51 -7.02
N SER A 17 20.43 3.41 -6.85
CA SER A 17 21.52 3.22 -5.88
C SER A 17 20.96 3.00 -4.47
N LYS A 18 19.95 3.79 -4.08
CA LYS A 18 19.23 3.61 -2.82
C LYS A 18 18.48 2.28 -2.74
N PHE A 19 17.74 1.91 -3.79
CA PHE A 19 17.00 0.63 -3.84
C PHE A 19 17.94 -0.57 -3.76
N TYR A 20 19.00 -0.61 -4.56
CA TYR A 20 19.97 -1.69 -4.56
C TYR A 20 20.74 -1.77 -3.23
N ALA A 21 21.06 -0.63 -2.62
CA ALA A 21 21.61 -0.59 -1.27
C ALA A 21 20.62 -1.19 -0.24
N SER A 22 19.33 -0.90 -0.41
CA SER A 22 18.26 -1.37 0.48
C SER A 22 18.01 -2.88 0.39
N ILE A 23 18.18 -3.49 -0.78
CA ILE A 23 18.07 -4.95 -0.96
C ILE A 23 19.42 -5.69 -0.82
N GLY A 24 20.52 -4.96 -0.58
CA GLY A 24 21.85 -5.53 -0.37
C GLY A 24 22.60 -5.96 -1.64
N ASP A 25 22.19 -5.49 -2.83
CA ASP A 25 22.87 -5.83 -4.09
C ASP A 25 24.14 -4.99 -4.31
N LYS A 26 25.26 -5.51 -3.78
CA LYS A 26 26.58 -4.86 -3.84
C LYS A 26 27.09 -4.59 -5.23
N SER A 27 26.59 -5.30 -6.25
CA SER A 27 27.04 -5.11 -7.62
C SER A 27 26.47 -3.84 -8.26
N LYS A 28 25.41 -3.26 -7.67
CA LYS A 28 24.64 -2.18 -8.29
C LYS A 28 24.50 -0.90 -7.46
N TYR A 29 24.82 -0.90 -6.16
CA TYR A 29 24.72 0.31 -5.33
C TYR A 29 26.03 1.12 -5.20
N GLY A 30 27.14 0.62 -5.74
CA GLY A 30 28.43 1.32 -5.71
C GLY A 30 28.89 1.70 -4.30
N THR A 31 29.22 2.99 -4.09
CA THR A 31 29.69 3.53 -2.79
C THR A 31 28.56 4.08 -1.92
N TYR A 32 27.29 3.83 -2.25
CA TYR A 32 26.12 4.43 -1.58
C TYR A 32 26.14 4.24 -0.04
N LEU A 33 26.38 3.00 0.42
CA LEU A 33 26.45 2.70 1.85
C LEU A 33 27.72 3.24 2.52
N GLU A 34 28.84 3.32 1.79
CA GLU A 34 30.11 3.86 2.29
C GLU A 34 30.02 5.37 2.57
N ARG A 35 29.15 6.07 1.83
CA ARG A 35 28.82 7.48 2.05
C ARG A 35 27.84 7.71 3.20
N GLY A 36 27.35 6.66 3.85
CA GLY A 36 26.47 6.76 5.03
C GLY A 36 25.03 7.17 4.73
N PHE A 37 24.54 6.95 3.49
CA PHE A 37 23.17 7.26 3.12
C PHE A 37 22.14 6.27 3.69
N ASP A 38 20.89 6.72 3.79
CA ASP A 38 19.79 5.96 4.37
C ASP A 38 19.26 4.88 3.41
N THR A 39 18.73 3.80 3.98
CA THR A 39 18.13 2.69 3.23
C THR A 39 16.62 2.64 3.46
N LEU A 40 15.93 1.98 2.54
CA LEU A 40 14.50 1.69 2.62
C LEU A 40 14.31 0.26 3.16
N LYS A 41 13.22 0.02 3.89
CA LYS A 41 12.76 -1.35 4.12
C LYS A 41 11.93 -1.78 2.91
N VAL A 42 12.48 -2.70 2.11
CA VAL A 42 11.82 -3.22 0.90
C VAL A 42 11.10 -4.51 1.27
N TYR A 43 9.82 -4.60 0.89
CA TYR A 43 9.01 -5.80 1.06
C TYR A 43 8.73 -6.43 -0.30
N ASP A 44 8.90 -7.75 -0.39
CA ASP A 44 8.70 -8.57 -1.59
C ASP A 44 7.25 -9.05 -1.77
N GLN A 45 6.39 -8.69 -0.82
CA GLN A 45 4.98 -9.05 -0.79
C GLN A 45 4.12 -7.88 -0.27
N GLU A 46 2.82 -8.02 -0.42
CA GLU A 46 1.81 -7.12 0.17
C GLU A 46 2.08 -6.92 1.67
N LEU A 47 1.96 -5.67 2.15
CA LEU A 47 2.24 -5.32 3.54
C LEU A 47 1.36 -6.11 4.52
N GLU A 48 0.14 -6.43 4.12
CA GLU A 48 -0.81 -7.27 4.85
C GLU A 48 -0.28 -8.68 5.13
N LYS A 49 0.59 -9.21 4.25
CA LYS A 49 1.19 -10.55 4.39
C LYS A 49 2.47 -10.55 5.22
N VAL A 50 3.03 -9.38 5.52
CA VAL A 50 4.20 -9.26 6.38
C VAL A 50 3.76 -9.37 7.84
N GLU A 51 4.35 -10.31 8.59
CA GLU A 51 3.97 -10.61 9.98
C GLU A 51 4.02 -9.38 10.90
N ASP A 52 5.01 -8.49 10.71
CA ASP A 52 5.19 -7.24 11.47
C ASP A 52 3.93 -6.35 11.44
N PHE A 53 3.19 -6.36 10.32
CA PHE A 53 1.97 -5.56 10.14
C PHE A 53 0.69 -6.29 10.53
N LYS A 54 0.76 -7.58 10.91
CA LYS A 54 -0.37 -8.37 11.41
C LYS A 54 -1.63 -8.27 10.54
N GLY A 55 -1.50 -8.28 9.22
CA GLY A 55 -2.65 -8.12 8.31
C GLY A 55 -3.38 -6.78 8.42
N LEU A 56 -2.72 -5.74 8.95
CA LEU A 56 -3.31 -4.45 9.31
C LEU A 56 -4.53 -4.62 10.24
N SER A 57 -4.45 -5.60 11.15
CA SER A 57 -5.49 -5.94 12.14
C SER A 57 -5.09 -5.58 13.59
N ASP A 58 -4.00 -4.84 13.73
CA ASP A 58 -3.41 -4.42 15.01
C ASP A 58 -4.32 -3.49 15.82
N PHE A 59 -5.18 -2.70 15.17
CA PHE A 59 -6.15 -1.83 15.82
C PHE A 59 -7.60 -2.34 15.78
N CYS A 60 -7.96 -3.19 14.81
CA CYS A 60 -9.32 -3.70 14.68
C CYS A 60 -9.39 -5.01 13.89
N GLN A 61 -10.44 -5.80 14.13
CA GLN A 61 -10.67 -7.03 13.40
C GLN A 61 -11.30 -6.72 12.04
N THR A 62 -10.91 -7.49 11.02
CA THR A 62 -11.52 -7.43 9.69
C THR A 62 -12.60 -8.49 9.57
N PHE A 63 -13.83 -8.07 9.32
CA PHE A 63 -15.00 -8.91 9.15
C PHE A 63 -15.43 -8.89 7.69
N LYS A 64 -15.52 -10.05 7.04
CA LYS A 64 -16.02 -10.15 5.68
C LYS A 64 -17.53 -9.91 5.66
N LEU A 65 -17.98 -8.98 4.82
CA LEU A 65 -19.38 -8.72 4.55
C LEU A 65 -19.80 -9.59 3.38
N TYR A 66 -20.79 -10.45 3.61
CA TYR A 66 -21.34 -11.34 2.59
C TYR A 66 -22.57 -10.70 1.97
N ARG A 67 -22.77 -10.93 0.66
CA ARG A 67 -24.03 -10.54 0.01
C ARG A 67 -25.17 -11.18 0.79
N GLY A 68 -26.15 -10.38 1.21
CA GLY A 68 -27.33 -10.93 1.88
C GLY A 68 -28.00 -12.00 1.01
N LYS A 69 -28.69 -12.95 1.63
CA LYS A 69 -29.41 -14.00 0.91
C LYS A 69 -30.42 -13.38 -0.05
N SER A 70 -30.13 -13.40 -1.35
CA SER A 70 -31.19 -13.52 -2.35
C SER A 70 -31.89 -14.85 -2.08
N GLN A 71 -33.19 -14.92 -2.33
CA GLN A 71 -34.04 -16.08 -2.01
C GLN A 71 -33.66 -17.37 -2.79
N ASP A 72 -32.64 -17.30 -3.66
CA ASP A 72 -32.11 -18.40 -4.43
C ASP A 72 -31.03 -19.14 -3.63
N GLU A 73 -31.37 -20.34 -3.16
CA GLU A 73 -30.59 -21.21 -2.27
C GLU A 73 -29.30 -21.79 -2.89
N GLY A 74 -28.79 -21.23 -3.99
CA GLY A 74 -27.70 -21.79 -4.79
C GLY A 74 -26.41 -20.96 -4.88
N ASP A 75 -26.40 -19.70 -4.42
CA ASP A 75 -25.23 -18.84 -4.55
C ASP A 75 -24.28 -18.98 -3.36
N ASP A 76 -23.03 -19.36 -3.65
CA ASP A 76 -21.90 -19.31 -2.71
C ASP A 76 -21.78 -17.87 -2.18
N PRO A 77 -21.79 -17.63 -0.86
CA PRO A 77 -21.86 -16.28 -0.31
C PRO A 77 -20.63 -15.48 -0.74
N SER A 78 -20.81 -14.69 -1.80
CA SER A 78 -19.77 -13.83 -2.33
C SER A 78 -19.49 -12.70 -1.34
N VAL A 79 -18.21 -12.50 -1.04
CA VAL A 79 -17.76 -11.38 -0.19
C VAL A 79 -17.98 -10.09 -0.99
N VAL A 80 -18.82 -9.20 -0.47
CA VAL A 80 -19.17 -7.90 -1.11
C VAL A 80 -18.44 -6.72 -0.47
N GLY A 81 -17.72 -6.96 0.62
CA GLY A 81 -16.91 -5.94 1.27
C GLY A 81 -16.28 -6.46 2.55
N GLU A 82 -15.56 -5.58 3.23
CA GLU A 82 -14.92 -5.86 4.51
C GLU A 82 -15.22 -4.71 5.48
N PHE A 83 -15.62 -5.06 6.70
CA PHE A 83 -15.78 -4.14 7.82
C PHE A 83 -14.59 -4.28 8.76
N LYS A 84 -13.86 -3.19 9.00
CA LYS A 84 -12.73 -3.13 9.93
C LYS A 84 -13.19 -2.45 11.22
N GLY A 85 -13.28 -3.20 12.32
CA GLY A 85 -13.82 -2.67 13.58
C GLY A 85 -13.61 -3.57 14.79
N MET A 86 -14.07 -3.10 15.96
CA MET A 86 -14.17 -3.90 17.18
C MET A 86 -15.57 -3.73 17.75
N PHE A 87 -16.23 -4.82 18.12
CA PHE A 87 -17.49 -4.78 18.85
C PHE A 87 -17.45 -5.79 20.00
N LYS A 88 -18.19 -5.48 21.07
CA LYS A 88 -18.33 -6.36 22.24
C LYS A 88 -19.81 -6.45 22.58
N ILE A 89 -20.38 -7.64 22.42
CA ILE A 89 -21.74 -7.95 22.85
C ILE A 89 -21.69 -8.31 24.33
N TYR A 90 -22.58 -7.73 25.13
CA TYR A 90 -22.70 -8.03 26.56
C TYR A 90 -24.16 -7.97 26.99
N PRO A 91 -24.57 -8.79 27.98
CA PRO A 91 -25.92 -8.75 28.51
C PRO A 91 -26.18 -7.45 29.28
N LEU A 92 -27.42 -6.96 29.22
CA LEU A 92 -27.90 -5.87 30.06
C LEU A 92 -28.55 -6.46 31.32
N PRO A 93 -28.57 -5.72 32.45
CA PRO A 93 -29.32 -6.13 33.63
C PRO A 93 -30.82 -6.23 33.34
N ASP A 94 -31.50 -7.22 33.94
CA ASP A 94 -32.96 -7.37 33.84
C ASP A 94 -33.72 -6.26 34.60
N ASP A 95 -33.10 -5.68 35.63
CA ASP A 95 -33.64 -4.56 36.40
C ASP A 95 -33.34 -3.21 35.69
N PRO A 96 -34.37 -2.46 35.26
CA PRO A 96 -34.20 -1.14 34.63
C PRO A 96 -33.53 -0.09 35.54
N SER A 97 -33.53 -0.32 36.85
CA SER A 97 -32.96 0.57 37.86
C SER A 97 -31.46 0.31 38.08
N ALA A 98 -30.95 -0.83 37.62
CA ALA A 98 -29.55 -1.19 37.78
C ALA A 98 -28.66 -0.30 36.87
N PRO A 99 -27.45 0.06 37.33
CA PRO A 99 -26.54 0.86 36.54
C PRO A 99 -26.13 0.10 35.27
N ALA A 100 -26.20 0.79 34.13
CA ALA A 100 -25.74 0.24 32.87
C ALA A 100 -24.25 -0.17 32.98
N PRO A 101 -23.84 -1.31 32.38
CA PRO A 101 -22.46 -1.76 32.41
C PRO A 101 -21.54 -0.68 31.83
N PRO A 102 -20.32 -0.50 32.39
CA PRO A 102 -19.41 0.53 31.96
C PRO A 102 -19.03 0.33 30.49
N ARG A 103 -18.97 1.43 29.73
CA ARG A 103 -18.43 1.43 28.37
C ARG A 103 -17.08 0.73 28.36
N GLN A 104 -16.99 -0.34 27.57
CA GLN A 104 -15.82 -1.24 27.55
C GLN A 104 -14.65 -0.64 26.76
N PHE A 105 -14.95 0.26 25.81
CA PHE A 105 -13.95 0.96 25.00
C PHE A 105 -13.70 2.37 25.56
N ARG A 106 -12.83 2.48 26.58
CA ARG A 106 -12.57 3.74 27.31
C ARG A 106 -11.33 4.53 26.85
N LYS A 107 -10.64 4.07 25.80
CA LYS A 107 -9.46 4.73 25.23
C LYS A 107 -9.41 4.49 23.72
N LEU A 108 -10.53 4.76 23.03
CA LEU A 108 -10.50 4.73 21.58
C LEU A 108 -9.55 5.84 21.11
N PRO A 109 -8.69 5.58 20.11
CA PRO A 109 -8.05 6.67 19.39
C PRO A 109 -9.15 7.63 18.90
N PRO A 110 -8.83 8.91 18.67
CA PRO A 110 -9.80 9.85 18.12
C PRO A 110 -10.50 9.24 16.91
N ASN A 111 -11.83 9.15 16.96
CA ASN A 111 -12.63 8.72 15.81
C ASN A 111 -12.65 9.86 14.80
N GLY A 112 -11.54 10.03 14.08
CA GLY A 112 -11.34 11.06 13.08
C GLY A 112 -10.69 10.48 11.83
N THR A 113 -10.93 11.13 10.70
CA THR A 113 -10.12 10.89 9.50
C THR A 113 -8.75 11.48 9.76
N GLU A 114 -7.70 10.68 9.65
CA GLU A 114 -6.33 11.17 9.66
C GLU A 114 -5.93 11.62 8.25
N GLU A 115 -5.34 12.81 8.15
CA GLU A 115 -4.74 13.25 6.90
C GLU A 115 -3.45 12.46 6.65
N CYS A 116 -3.47 11.63 5.62
CA CYS A 116 -2.30 10.87 5.18
C CYS A 116 -1.77 11.42 3.85
N LEU A 117 -0.45 11.65 3.79
CA LEU A 117 0.23 11.92 2.53
C LEU A 117 0.71 10.60 1.93
N VAL A 118 0.08 10.18 0.82
CA VAL A 118 0.53 9.03 0.05
C VAL A 118 1.39 9.52 -1.11
N ARG A 119 2.64 9.08 -1.18
CA ARG A 119 3.55 9.38 -2.29
C ARG A 119 3.92 8.10 -3.03
N VAL A 120 3.51 8.02 -4.29
CA VAL A 120 3.77 6.88 -5.18
C VAL A 120 4.89 7.26 -6.14
N TYR A 121 5.91 6.42 -6.24
CA TYR A 121 6.98 6.54 -7.23
C TYR A 121 6.89 5.35 -8.18
N VAL A 122 6.56 5.59 -9.44
CA VAL A 122 6.60 4.57 -10.49
C VAL A 122 7.93 4.73 -11.20
N ILE A 123 8.85 3.79 -10.95
CA ILE A 123 10.24 3.91 -11.41
C ILE A 123 10.45 3.19 -12.75
N GLN A 124 9.95 1.95 -12.86
CA GLN A 124 10.10 1.13 -14.06
C GLN A 124 9.03 0.03 -14.13
N ALA A 125 8.67 -0.36 -15.36
CA ALA A 125 7.97 -1.60 -15.66
C ALA A 125 8.81 -2.44 -16.64
N GLN A 126 8.76 -3.77 -16.51
CA GLN A 126 9.52 -4.69 -17.35
C GLN A 126 8.60 -5.82 -17.84
N GLY A 127 8.89 -6.40 -19.00
CA GLY A 127 8.14 -7.54 -19.54
C GLY A 127 6.68 -7.24 -19.85
N LEU A 128 6.36 -5.98 -20.20
CA LEU A 128 5.01 -5.60 -20.59
C LEU A 128 4.60 -6.31 -21.88
N GLN A 129 3.42 -6.91 -21.87
CA GLN A 129 2.90 -7.62 -23.02
C GLN A 129 2.49 -6.62 -24.12
N PRO A 130 2.94 -6.80 -25.37
CA PRO A 130 2.45 -6.01 -26.50
C PRO A 130 0.94 -6.12 -26.62
N LYS A 131 0.26 -4.99 -26.82
CA LYS A 131 -1.19 -4.97 -27.08
C LYS A 131 -1.54 -4.65 -28.52
N ASP A 132 -0.59 -4.13 -29.29
CA ASP A 132 -0.80 -3.72 -30.66
C ASP A 132 -0.36 -4.81 -31.65
N ALA A 133 -1.03 -4.85 -32.81
CA ALA A 133 -0.74 -5.80 -33.88
C ALA A 133 0.68 -5.66 -34.47
N ASN A 134 1.38 -4.55 -34.16
CA ASN A 134 2.76 -4.28 -34.55
C ASN A 134 3.80 -4.92 -33.60
N GLY A 135 3.36 -5.60 -32.52
CA GLY A 135 4.24 -6.20 -31.53
C GLY A 135 4.88 -5.22 -30.55
N LYS A 136 4.42 -3.97 -30.50
CA LYS A 136 4.91 -2.92 -29.59
C LYS A 136 3.99 -2.72 -28.38
N CYS A 137 4.53 -2.05 -27.36
CA CYS A 137 3.80 -1.61 -26.19
C CYS A 137 3.98 -0.09 -26.07
N ASP A 138 2.87 0.64 -25.93
CA ASP A 138 2.87 2.07 -25.65
C ASP A 138 2.37 2.28 -24.21
N PRO A 139 3.19 1.95 -23.19
CA PRO A 139 2.73 1.96 -21.81
C PRO A 139 2.55 3.38 -21.29
N TYR A 140 1.55 3.54 -20.43
CA TYR A 140 1.33 4.74 -19.65
C TYR A 140 0.93 4.37 -18.23
N VAL A 141 1.13 5.31 -17.30
CA VAL A 141 0.79 5.12 -15.90
C VAL A 141 -0.56 5.77 -15.60
N LYS A 142 -1.44 5.01 -14.92
CA LYS A 142 -2.68 5.53 -14.36
C LYS A 142 -2.80 5.11 -12.91
N ILE A 143 -2.90 6.09 -12.01
CA ILE A 143 -2.97 5.89 -10.56
C ILE A 143 -4.33 6.40 -10.08
N THR A 144 -5.05 5.58 -9.31
CA THR A 144 -6.34 5.93 -8.71
C THR A 144 -6.27 5.76 -7.20
N LEU A 145 -6.63 6.81 -6.45
CA LEU A 145 -6.77 6.80 -5.00
C LEU A 145 -8.16 7.34 -4.64
N GLY A 146 -9.07 6.43 -4.29
CA GLY A 146 -10.48 6.76 -4.05
C GLY A 146 -11.12 7.38 -5.29
N LYS A 147 -11.59 8.63 -5.17
CA LYS A 147 -12.19 9.39 -6.29
C LYS A 147 -11.17 10.14 -7.15
N LYS A 148 -9.90 10.22 -6.72
CA LYS A 148 -8.85 10.93 -7.46
C LYS A 148 -8.18 9.96 -8.42
N THR A 149 -8.06 10.36 -9.68
CA THR A 149 -7.33 9.61 -10.70
C THR A 149 -6.34 10.54 -11.39
N ILE A 150 -5.09 10.10 -11.51
CA ILE A 150 -4.04 10.75 -12.28
C ILE A 150 -3.69 9.79 -13.42
N SER A 151 -3.69 10.29 -14.65
CA SER A 151 -3.42 9.50 -15.85
C SER A 151 -2.38 10.21 -16.69
N ASP A 152 -1.30 9.52 -17.00
CA ASP A 152 -0.23 10.03 -17.85
C ASP A 152 -0.40 9.59 -19.32
N HIS A 153 -1.61 9.14 -19.67
CA HIS A 153 -1.95 8.68 -21.01
C HIS A 153 -1.60 9.69 -22.11
N GLU A 154 -1.74 10.99 -21.87
CA GLU A 154 -1.42 12.01 -22.87
C GLU A 154 0.09 12.20 -23.08
N ASN A 155 0.93 11.75 -22.14
CA ASN A 155 2.39 11.84 -22.19
C ASN A 155 3.04 10.46 -22.46
N TYR A 156 2.28 9.49 -22.99
CA TYR A 156 2.84 8.17 -23.29
C TYR A 156 4.02 8.28 -24.27
N VAL A 157 5.01 7.41 -24.10
CA VAL A 157 6.17 7.35 -24.99
C VAL A 157 5.89 6.30 -26.08
N PRO A 158 5.70 6.70 -27.35
CA PRO A 158 5.38 5.75 -28.41
C PRO A 158 6.56 4.84 -28.72
N CYS A 159 6.27 3.61 -29.12
CA CYS A 159 7.21 2.63 -29.65
C CYS A 159 8.34 2.22 -28.69
N THR A 160 8.04 2.03 -27.41
CA THR A 160 9.00 1.51 -26.42
C THR A 160 8.95 -0.01 -26.27
#